data_AF-A0A371AQA4-F1
#
_entry.id   AF-A0A371AQA4-F1
#
_cell.length_a   1.000
_cell.length_b   1.000
_cell.length_c   1.000
_cell.angle_alpha   90.00
_cell.angle_beta   90.00
_cell.angle_gamma   90.00
#
_symmetry.space_group_name_H-M   'P 1'
#
loop_
_entity.id
_entity.type
_entity.pdbx_description
1 polymer ?
#
loop_
_entity_poly.entity_id
_entity_poly.type
_entity_poly.pdbx_seq_one_letter_code
_entity_poly.pdbx_strand_id
1 'polypeptide(L)'
;MTGTGRITYFTGAIGDHNNSLKLYDCATKISVDDVSSGTKVTATNTYKNKTQYFYKQSCGSLPSAILDIWTDGTTYPIKDITTGGTLDNVYSAKITHKAS
;
A
#
# COMPACT_ATOMS: atom_id res chain seq x y z
N MET A 1 12.26 7.23 -2.28
CA MET A 1 12.48 7.04 -0.83
C MET A 1 12.42 5.55 -0.50
N THR A 2 12.75 5.15 0.73
CA THR A 2 12.59 3.76 1.20
C THR A 2 12.03 3.77 2.62
N GLY A 3 10.94 3.04 2.84
CA GLY A 3 10.35 2.84 4.17
C GLY A 3 10.20 1.36 4.49
N THR A 4 10.31 0.99 5.77
CA THR A 4 10.09 -0.39 6.25
C THR A 4 9.02 -0.44 7.32
N GLY A 5 8.16 -1.46 7.29
CA GLY A 5 7.08 -1.60 8.25
C GLY A 5 6.00 -2.56 7.79
N ARG A 6 4.77 -2.37 8.28
CA ARG A 6 3.62 -3.21 7.97
C ARG A 6 2.87 -2.70 6.73
N ILE A 7 2.44 -3.62 5.86
CA ILE A 7 1.44 -3.37 4.82
C ILE A 7 0.10 -3.94 5.28
N THR A 8 -0.96 -3.16 5.13
CA THR A 8 -2.33 -3.52 5.48
C THR A 8 -3.27 -3.33 4.29
N TYR A 9 -4.55 -3.65 4.48
CA TYR A 9 -5.61 -3.34 3.52
C TYR A 9 -6.80 -2.69 4.21
N PHE A 10 -7.60 -1.95 3.44
CA PHE A 10 -8.81 -1.31 3.93
C PHE A 10 -9.94 -1.29 2.89
N THR A 11 -11.17 -1.27 3.40
CA THR A 11 -12.41 -1.15 2.62
C THR A 11 -13.04 0.22 2.93
N GLY A 12 -12.62 1.28 2.24
CA GLY A 12 -13.15 2.64 2.43
C GLY A 12 -13.22 3.37 1.10
N ALA A 13 -14.32 4.05 0.78
CA ALA A 13 -14.61 4.50 -0.58
C ALA A 13 -13.88 5.78 -1.04
N ILE A 14 -13.32 6.57 -0.12
CA ILE A 14 -12.88 7.95 -0.42
C ILE A 14 -11.39 8.10 -0.12
N GLY A 15 -10.59 8.41 -1.15
CA GLY A 15 -9.20 8.86 -1.00
C GLY A 15 -9.11 10.36 -0.67
N ASP A 16 -7.94 10.85 -0.29
CA ASP A 16 -7.72 12.23 0.20
C ASP A 16 -7.99 13.34 -0.85
N HIS A 17 -8.26 12.97 -2.09
CA HIS A 17 -8.60 13.89 -3.17
C HIS A 17 -10.07 13.85 -3.57
N ASN A 18 -10.95 13.28 -2.74
CA ASN A 18 -12.37 13.06 -3.09
C ASN A 18 -12.54 12.18 -4.35
N ASN A 19 -11.52 11.37 -4.65
CA ASN A 19 -11.51 10.43 -5.76
C ASN A 19 -12.01 9.05 -5.29
N SER A 20 -12.77 8.39 -6.17
CA SER A 20 -13.10 6.98 -6.01
C SER A 20 -11.83 6.15 -6.19
N LEU A 21 -11.46 5.45 -5.13
CA LEU A 21 -10.35 4.51 -5.13
C LEU A 21 -10.69 3.28 -5.99
N LYS A 22 -9.66 2.69 -6.59
CA LYS A 22 -9.73 1.52 -7.46
C LYS A 22 -8.77 0.44 -6.97
N LEU A 23 -8.95 -0.77 -7.47
CA LEU A 23 -8.03 -1.87 -7.16
C LEU A 23 -6.59 -1.45 -7.46
N TYR A 24 -5.68 -1.82 -6.56
CA TYR A 24 -4.25 -1.45 -6.54
C TYR A 24 -3.94 0.01 -6.15
N ASP A 25 -4.94 0.82 -5.80
CA ASP A 25 -4.66 2.09 -5.12
C ASP A 25 -4.22 1.83 -3.67
N CYS A 26 -3.44 2.77 -3.12
CA CYS A 26 -2.94 2.70 -1.76
C CYS A 26 -2.82 4.08 -1.10
N ALA A 27 -2.82 4.06 0.23
CA ALA A 27 -2.36 5.16 1.05
C ALA A 27 -0.93 4.87 1.54
N THR A 28 -0.03 5.84 1.43
CA THR A 28 1.28 5.77 2.12
C THR A 28 1.23 6.55 3.43
N LYS A 29 2.08 6.19 4.39
CA LYS A 29 2.19 6.92 5.65
C LYS A 29 2.86 8.27 5.42
N ILE A 30 2.19 9.37 5.77
CA ILE A 30 2.69 10.73 5.52
C ILE A 30 4.09 10.99 6.12
N SER A 31 4.38 10.41 7.29
CA SER A 31 5.68 10.57 7.96
C SER A 31 6.78 9.69 7.37
N VAL A 32 6.46 8.81 6.41
CA VAL A 32 7.40 7.85 5.81
C VAL A 32 7.59 8.12 4.33
N ASP A 33 6.53 8.52 3.62
CA ASP A 33 6.57 8.73 2.18
C ASP A 33 5.40 9.63 1.72
N ASP A 34 5.68 10.91 1.49
CA ASP A 34 4.72 11.90 0.97
C ASP A 34 5.04 12.27 -0.49
N VAL A 35 4.70 11.35 -1.40
CA VAL A 35 4.85 11.56 -2.85
C VAL A 35 3.57 12.00 -3.53
N SER A 36 3.66 12.55 -4.73
CA SER A 36 2.48 12.98 -5.49
C SER A 36 1.51 11.82 -5.73
N SER A 37 0.21 12.13 -5.75
CA SER A 37 -0.84 11.19 -6.18
C SER A 37 -0.53 10.62 -7.57
N GLY A 38 -0.87 9.36 -7.81
CA GLY A 38 -0.54 8.61 -9.02
C GLY A 38 0.88 8.03 -9.04
N THR A 39 1.73 8.31 -8.04
CA THR A 39 3.07 7.73 -7.96
C THR A 39 2.98 6.22 -7.78
N LYS A 40 3.75 5.48 -8.60
CA LYS A 40 3.90 4.04 -8.47
C LYS A 40 4.78 3.69 -7.27
N VAL A 41 4.20 3.00 -6.30
CA VAL A 41 4.87 2.48 -5.10
C VAL A 41 5.12 1.00 -5.28
N THR A 42 6.37 0.59 -5.09
CA THR A 42 6.77 -0.82 -5.07
C THR A 42 6.69 -1.31 -3.64
N ALA A 43 5.89 -2.31 -3.38
CA ALA A 43 5.80 -2.98 -2.10
C ALA A 43 6.52 -4.33 -2.18
N THR A 44 7.39 -4.62 -1.22
CA THR A 44 8.12 -5.89 -1.14
C THR A 44 7.91 -6.52 0.22
N ASN A 45 7.39 -7.75 0.27
CA ASN A 45 7.45 -8.63 1.44
C ASN A 45 8.86 -9.21 1.55
N THR A 46 9.68 -8.69 2.45
CA THR A 46 11.10 -9.05 2.58
C THR A 46 11.31 -10.45 3.17
N TYR A 47 10.32 -11.03 3.86
CA TYR A 47 10.41 -12.40 4.38
C TYR A 47 10.23 -13.45 3.27
N LYS A 48 9.38 -13.16 2.28
CA LYS A 48 9.06 -14.08 1.17
C LYS A 48 9.62 -13.65 -0.18
N ASN A 49 10.29 -12.50 -0.23
CA ASN A 49 10.80 -11.87 -1.45
C ASN A 49 9.72 -11.70 -2.55
N LYS A 50 8.47 -11.43 -2.15
CA LYS A 50 7.37 -11.13 -3.07
C LYS A 50 7.26 -9.62 -3.26
N THR A 51 7.04 -9.19 -4.50
CA THR A 51 6.96 -7.77 -4.85
C THR A 51 5.74 -7.50 -5.71
N GLN A 52 5.03 -6.42 -5.41
CA GLN A 52 3.87 -5.94 -6.16
C GLN A 52 3.88 -4.41 -6.22
N TYR A 53 3.30 -3.85 -7.28
CA TYR A 53 3.17 -2.40 -7.44
C TYR A 53 1.75 -1.93 -7.10
N PHE A 54 1.69 -0.74 -6.51
CA PHE A 54 0.47 -0.02 -6.14
C PHE A 54 0.58 1.44 -6.56
N TYR A 55 -0.55 2.15 -6.63
CA TYR A 55 -0.60 3.57 -6.97
C TYR A 55 -1.01 4.38 -5.75
N LYS A 56 -0.17 5.33 -5.33
CA LYS A 56 -0.53 6.20 -4.21
C LYS A 56 -1.66 7.12 -4.64
N GLN A 57 -2.76 7.13 -3.90
CA GLN A 57 -3.86 8.08 -4.10
C GLN A 57 -4.25 8.82 -2.80
N SER A 58 -3.58 8.50 -1.70
CA SER A 58 -3.86 9.03 -0.36
C SER A 58 -2.59 9.06 0.50
N CYS A 59 -2.50 10.00 1.42
CA CYS A 59 -1.56 10.06 2.54
C CYS A 59 -2.32 9.99 3.87
N GLY A 60 -2.12 8.90 4.62
CA GLY A 60 -2.72 8.73 5.94
C GLY A 60 -1.71 8.90 7.07
N SER A 61 -2.22 9.09 8.30
CA SER A 61 -1.41 8.99 9.52
C SER A 61 -0.86 7.57 9.76
N LEU A 62 -1.56 6.55 9.23
CA LEU A 62 -1.25 5.12 9.26
C LEU A 62 -0.47 4.72 10.52
N PRO A 63 -1.12 4.66 11.70
CA PRO A 63 -0.42 4.51 12.97
C PRO A 63 0.43 3.23 13.01
N SER A 64 -0.08 2.14 12.44
CA SER A 64 0.56 0.83 12.44
C SER A 64 1.07 0.33 11.08
N ALA A 65 0.88 1.09 10.00
CA ALA A 65 1.21 0.66 8.64
C ALA A 65 2.08 1.71 7.92
N ILE A 66 2.87 1.29 6.94
CA ILE A 66 3.59 2.20 6.04
C ILE A 66 2.89 2.31 4.68
N LEU A 67 2.02 1.35 4.37
CA LEU A 67 1.22 1.26 3.15
C LEU A 67 -0.11 0.60 3.51
N ASP A 68 -1.22 1.17 3.08
CA ASP A 68 -2.56 0.61 3.24
C ASP A 68 -3.20 0.44 1.87
N ILE A 69 -3.47 -0.81 1.46
CA ILE A 69 -3.92 -1.16 0.12
C ILE A 69 -5.44 -1.16 0.05
N TRP A 70 -5.99 -0.45 -0.93
CA TRP A 70 -7.43 -0.41 -1.13
C TRP A 70 -7.97 -1.72 -1.72
N THR A 71 -9.17 -2.09 -1.28
CA THR A 71 -9.96 -3.20 -1.82
C THR A 71 -11.45 -2.82 -1.88
N ASP A 72 -12.15 -3.36 -2.86
CA ASP A 72 -13.61 -3.27 -3.00
C ASP A 72 -14.37 -4.28 -2.10
N GLY A 73 -13.66 -5.08 -1.31
CA GLY A 73 -14.22 -6.14 -0.47
C GLY A 73 -14.47 -7.47 -1.19
N THR A 74 -14.36 -7.50 -2.53
CA THR A 74 -14.48 -8.72 -3.34
C THR A 74 -13.12 -9.20 -3.86
N THR A 75 -12.25 -8.26 -4.22
CA THR A 75 -10.90 -8.52 -4.73
C THR A 75 -9.88 -7.86 -3.81
N TYR A 76 -8.86 -8.63 -3.41
CA TYR A 76 -7.89 -8.21 -2.39
C TYR A 76 -6.46 -8.19 -2.96
N PRO A 77 -6.00 -7.05 -3.50
CA PRO A 77 -4.67 -6.94 -4.13
C PRO A 77 -3.50 -7.28 -3.19
N ILE A 78 -3.70 -7.14 -1.87
CA ILE A 78 -2.70 -7.54 -0.88
C ILE A 78 -2.33 -9.04 -0.96
N LYS A 79 -3.22 -9.89 -1.50
CA LYS A 79 -2.96 -11.33 -1.68
C LYS A 79 -1.75 -11.63 -2.58
N ASP A 80 -1.42 -10.71 -3.49
CA ASP A 80 -0.29 -10.88 -4.42
C ASP A 80 1.05 -10.76 -3.71
N ILE A 81 1.08 -10.08 -2.55
CA ILE A 81 2.29 -9.86 -1.74
C ILE A 81 2.34 -10.71 -0.46
N THR A 82 1.24 -11.36 -0.08
CA THR A 82 1.15 -12.20 1.11
C THR A 82 1.60 -13.65 0.88
N THR A 83 1.62 -14.44 1.97
CA THR A 83 2.01 -15.85 1.92
C THR A 83 0.85 -16.69 1.38
N GLY A 84 1.07 -17.47 0.32
CA GLY A 84 0.04 -18.40 -0.18
C GLY A 84 -1.27 -17.75 -0.66
N GLY A 85 -1.31 -16.44 -0.91
CA GLY A 85 -2.52 -15.73 -1.31
C GLY A 85 -3.53 -15.54 -0.19
N THR A 86 -3.11 -15.69 1.08
CA THR A 86 -3.96 -15.41 2.24
C THR A 86 -4.20 -13.91 2.39
N LEU A 87 -5.33 -13.57 2.99
CA LEU A 87 -5.61 -12.18 3.34
C LEU A 87 -5.00 -11.89 4.72
N ASP A 88 -3.76 -11.43 4.74
CA ASP A 88 -3.02 -11.09 5.96
C ASP A 88 -2.18 -9.84 5.78
N ASN A 89 -1.81 -9.23 6.91
CA ASN A 89 -0.94 -8.06 6.90
C ASN A 89 0.52 -8.51 6.72
N VAL A 90 1.29 -7.78 5.94
CA VAL A 90 2.71 -8.08 5.72
C VAL A 90 3.55 -7.26 6.70
N TYR A 91 4.05 -7.88 7.77
CA TYR A 91 4.79 -7.19 8.84
C TYR A 91 6.26 -6.87 8.50
N SER A 92 6.82 -7.55 7.50
CA SER A 92 8.19 -7.38 7.04
C SER A 92 8.18 -6.79 5.63
N ALA A 93 7.70 -5.56 5.48
CA ALA A 93 7.59 -4.93 4.18
C ALA A 93 8.57 -3.79 3.98
N LYS A 94 8.94 -3.57 2.71
CA LYS A 94 9.70 -2.43 2.23
C LYS A 94 8.91 -1.75 1.11
N ILE A 95 8.79 -0.43 1.17
CA ILE A 95 8.28 0.37 0.05
C ILE A 95 9.40 1.14 -0.64
N THR A 96 9.36 1.22 -1.96
CA THR A 96 10.26 2.07 -2.76
C THR A 96 9.52 2.76 -3.91
N HIS A 97 9.95 3.97 -4.23
CA HIS A 97 9.50 4.73 -5.40
C HIS A 97 10.62 5.72 -5.80
N LYS A 98 10.62 6.16 -7.06
CA LYS A 98 11.43 7.31 -7.48
C LYS A 98 10.70 8.59 -7.11
N ALA A 99 11.41 9.55 -6.52
CA ALA A 99 10.92 10.91 -6.47
C ALA A 99 10.93 11.46 -7.91
N SER A 100 9.82 12.06 -8.32
CA SER A 100 9.69 12.79 -9.58
C SER A 100 10.63 13.99 -9.60
#